data_AF-A0A6A6VH88-F1
#
_entry.id   AF-A0A6A6VH88-F1
#
_cell.length_a   1.000
_cell.length_b   1.000
_cell.length_c   1.000
_cell.angle_alpha   90.00
_cell.angle_beta   90.00
_cell.angle_gamma   90.00
#
_symmetry.space_group_name_H-M   'P 1'
#
loop_
_entity.id
_entity.type
_entity.pdbx_description
1 polymer ?
#
loop_
_entity_poly.entity_id
_entity_poly.type
_entity_poly.pdbx_seq_one_letter_code
_entity_poly.pdbx_strand_id
1 'polypeptide(L)'
;RPKAPSSSSTNRRLSLASFIDDFGDIMPVACRNCRVAGLSCRVHVRSGRCNECNRKNLRNCNIQISENEWVEIRDEKNRLQARLDELRQKEEEMRKEKQEIQEALRVNAEKAAEAIAVEDASLTLLEQQEGTVAPSDGLALSPFTWSAMSGLGDEIWAAGVPDYLGDSRVESGGTVPASGDNS
;
A
#
# COMPACT_ATOMS: atom_id res chain seq x y z
N ARG A 1 25.01 -2.42 68.81
CA ARG A 1 24.61 -2.83 67.44
C ARG A 1 25.80 -2.57 66.51
N PRO A 2 26.45 -3.60 65.92
CA PRO A 2 27.51 -3.37 64.94
C PRO A 2 26.91 -2.76 63.66
N LYS A 3 27.51 -1.67 63.16
CA LYS A 3 27.16 -1.06 61.88
C LYS A 3 27.58 -2.01 60.76
N ALA A 4 26.65 -2.39 59.89
CA ALA A 4 26.96 -3.16 58.69
C ALA A 4 28.01 -2.41 57.85
N PRO A 5 28.96 -3.12 57.21
CA PRO A 5 29.97 -2.50 56.36
C PRO A 5 29.27 -1.73 55.23
N SER A 6 29.48 -0.42 55.17
CA SER A 6 28.93 0.39 54.10
C SER A 6 29.54 -0.06 52.78
N SER A 7 28.73 -0.57 51.86
CA SER A 7 29.19 -0.92 50.51
C SER A 7 29.92 0.28 49.89
N SER A 8 31.11 0.02 49.33
CA SER A 8 31.90 1.07 48.68
C SER A 8 31.07 1.72 47.57
N SER A 9 31.26 3.02 47.38
CA SER A 9 30.60 3.78 46.31
C SER A 9 30.80 3.12 44.94
N THR A 10 31.98 2.53 44.71
CA THR A 10 32.31 1.76 43.51
C THR A 10 31.40 0.54 43.33
N ASN A 11 31.18 -0.26 44.38
CA ASN A 11 30.34 -1.46 44.31
C ASN A 11 28.87 -1.10 44.05
N ARG A 12 28.35 -0.03 44.67
CA ARG A 12 26.98 0.43 44.41
C ARG A 12 26.77 0.81 42.94
N ARG A 13 27.73 1.53 42.37
CA ARG A 13 27.69 1.99 40.99
C ARG A 13 27.81 0.83 39.99
N LEU A 14 28.68 -0.14 40.25
CA LEU A 14 28.82 -1.33 39.41
C LEU A 14 27.56 -2.21 39.48
N SER A 15 27.00 -2.40 40.68
CA SER A 15 25.74 -3.12 40.86
C SER A 15 24.58 -2.43 40.12
N LEU A 16 24.51 -1.10 40.16
CA LEU A 16 23.51 -0.36 39.40
C LEU A 16 23.72 -0.50 37.89
N ALA A 17 24.97 -0.49 37.41
CA ALA A 17 25.25 -0.76 36.01
C ALA A 17 24.75 -2.16 35.62
N SER A 18 25.14 -3.22 36.35
CA SER A 18 24.64 -4.58 36.09
C SER A 18 23.11 -4.66 36.09
N PHE A 19 22.44 -4.00 37.03
CA PHE A 19 20.98 -3.91 37.04
C PHE A 19 20.41 -3.27 35.76
N ILE A 20 21.06 -2.23 35.22
CA ILE A 20 20.67 -1.60 33.96
C ILE A 20 20.99 -2.51 32.74
N ASP A 21 21.97 -3.41 32.82
CA ASP A 21 22.17 -4.40 31.75
C ASP A 21 20.98 -5.36 31.65
N ASP A 22 20.50 -5.82 32.80
CA ASP A 22 19.43 -6.83 32.87
C ASP A 22 18.04 -6.22 32.61
N PHE A 23 17.76 -5.06 33.20
CA PHE A 23 16.43 -4.45 33.20
C PHE A 23 16.35 -3.11 32.46
N GLY A 24 17.47 -2.62 31.92
CA GLY A 24 17.51 -1.34 31.22
C GLY A 24 17.08 -1.45 29.77
N ASP A 25 16.31 -0.47 29.35
CA ASP A 25 15.87 -0.35 27.97
C ASP A 25 16.96 0.28 27.10
N ILE A 26 17.03 -0.13 25.84
CA ILE A 26 17.94 0.47 24.85
C ILE A 26 17.35 1.79 24.37
N MET A 27 18.12 2.86 24.56
CA MET A 27 17.77 4.18 24.06
C MET A 27 17.81 4.23 22.52
N PRO A 28 16.80 4.83 21.86
CA PRO A 28 16.84 5.08 20.42
C PRO A 28 18.04 5.96 20.02
N VAL A 29 18.37 6.95 20.86
CA VAL A 29 19.51 7.84 20.67
C VAL A 29 20.50 7.66 21.82
N ALA A 30 21.71 7.23 21.48
CA ALA A 30 22.78 7.06 22.45
C ALA A 30 23.28 8.40 23.03
N CYS A 31 23.69 8.39 24.30
CA CYS A 31 24.37 9.54 24.90
C CYS A 31 25.66 9.88 24.15
N ARG A 32 26.19 11.11 24.30
CA ARG A 32 27.39 11.55 23.56
C ARG A 32 28.55 10.56 23.70
N ASN A 33 28.82 10.06 24.91
CA ASN A 33 29.92 9.13 25.17
C ASN A 33 29.68 7.75 24.53
N CYS A 34 28.47 7.20 24.68
CA CYS A 34 28.12 5.91 24.08
C CYS A 34 28.13 5.99 22.56
N ARG A 35 27.66 7.09 21.97
CA ARG A 35 27.64 7.33 20.53
C ARG A 35 29.05 7.37 19.95
N VAL A 36 29.98 8.11 20.58
CA VAL A 36 31.38 8.17 20.15
C VAL A 36 32.06 6.81 20.29
N ALA A 37 31.72 6.04 21.33
CA ALA A 37 32.28 4.71 21.56
C ALA A 37 31.60 3.59 20.74
N GLY A 38 30.52 3.87 20.00
CA GLY A 38 29.74 2.86 19.28
C GLY A 38 29.04 1.84 20.19
N LEU A 39 28.70 2.22 21.43
CA LEU A 39 28.11 1.33 22.43
C LEU A 39 26.60 1.50 22.55
N SER A 40 25.89 0.39 22.80
CA SER A 40 24.47 0.40 23.09
C SER A 40 24.18 1.12 24.41
N CYS A 41 23.36 2.16 24.34
CA CYS A 41 23.08 3.01 25.48
C CYS A 41 21.84 2.52 26.22
N ARG A 42 22.05 1.68 27.25
CA ARG A 42 20.96 1.21 28.12
C ARG A 42 20.69 2.16 29.27
N VAL A 43 19.43 2.43 29.56
CA VAL A 43 19.02 3.33 30.63
C VAL A 43 17.92 2.68 31.44
N HIS A 44 17.98 2.87 32.76
CA HIS A 44 16.86 2.61 33.64
C HIS A 44 16.49 3.92 34.35
N VAL A 45 15.19 4.17 34.45
CA VAL A 45 14.59 5.42 34.96
C VAL A 45 15.20 5.86 36.30
N ARG A 46 15.37 4.90 37.22
CA ARG A 46 15.95 5.11 38.57
C ARG A 46 17.39 5.64 38.61
N SER A 47 18.17 5.50 37.53
CA SER A 47 19.61 5.75 37.57
C SER A 47 20.02 7.15 37.11
N GLY A 48 19.16 7.83 36.34
CA GLY A 48 19.44 9.12 35.69
C GLY A 48 20.65 9.12 34.74
N ARG A 49 21.30 7.98 34.50
CA ARG A 49 22.51 7.82 33.69
C ARG A 49 22.52 6.46 33.01
N CYS A 50 23.06 6.37 31.80
CA CYS A 50 23.14 5.07 31.14
C CYS A 50 24.12 4.10 31.84
N ASN A 51 23.97 2.81 31.54
CA ASN A 51 24.83 1.74 32.05
C ASN A 51 26.32 2.09 31.92
N GLU A 52 26.77 2.40 30.71
CA GLU A 52 28.19 2.60 30.40
C GLU A 52 28.78 3.81 31.13
N CYS A 53 28.02 4.90 31.22
CA CYS A 53 28.42 6.08 32.00
C CYS A 53 28.50 5.76 33.50
N ASN A 54 27.58 4.95 34.03
CA ASN A 54 27.67 4.47 35.41
C ASN A 54 28.91 3.59 35.59
N ARG A 55 29.13 2.59 34.74
CA ARG A 55 30.28 1.67 34.81
C ARG A 55 31.62 2.41 34.78
N LYS A 56 31.76 3.42 33.92
CA LYS A 56 33.01 4.20 33.71
C LYS A 56 33.14 5.45 34.58
N ASN A 57 32.20 5.74 35.47
CA ASN A 57 32.14 6.99 36.26
C ASN A 57 32.00 8.30 35.48
N LEU A 58 31.49 8.26 34.25
CA LEU A 58 31.45 9.46 33.43
C LEU A 58 30.41 10.45 34.00
N ARG A 59 30.85 11.69 34.20
CA ARG A 59 30.00 12.76 34.77
C ARG A 59 29.07 13.39 33.73
N ASN A 60 29.43 13.33 32.46
CA ASN A 60 28.78 14.03 31.34
C ASN A 60 27.78 13.15 30.56
N CYS A 61 26.97 12.35 31.26
CA CYS A 61 25.86 11.64 30.61
C CYS A 61 24.73 12.63 30.32
N ASN A 62 24.50 12.94 29.04
CA ASN A 62 23.48 13.91 28.60
C ASN A 62 22.08 13.31 28.47
N ILE A 63 21.86 12.11 29.01
CA ILE A 63 20.53 11.50 29.04
C ILE A 63 19.85 11.96 30.32
N GLN A 64 18.86 12.84 30.16
CA GLN A 64 17.92 13.19 31.20
C GLN A 64 16.54 12.91 30.64
N ILE A 65 15.90 11.87 31.17
CA ILE A 65 14.52 11.51 30.82
C ILE A 65 13.83 11.22 32.13
N SER A 66 12.69 11.86 32.34
CA SER A 66 11.82 11.58 33.48
C SER A 66 11.08 10.25 33.30
N GLU A 67 10.56 9.70 34.39
CA GLU A 67 9.77 8.45 34.33
C GLU A 67 8.55 8.58 33.42
N ASN A 68 7.86 9.72 33.51
CA ASN A 68 6.66 9.99 32.73
C ASN A 68 6.98 10.09 31.23
N GLU A 69 8.00 10.87 30.85
CA GLU A 69 8.44 10.97 29.45
C GLU A 69 8.89 9.60 28.90
N TRP A 70 9.52 8.77 29.72
CA TRP A 70 9.94 7.43 29.29
C TRP A 70 8.75 6.54 28.98
N VAL A 71 7.72 6.57 29.82
CA VAL A 71 6.47 5.84 29.60
C VAL A 71 5.80 6.32 28.32
N GLU A 72 5.66 7.64 28.13
CA GLU A 72 5.07 8.22 26.92
C GLU A 72 5.80 7.79 25.64
N ILE A 73 7.14 7.87 25.63
CA ILE A 73 7.95 7.45 24.48
C ILE A 73 7.77 5.95 24.19
N ARG A 74 7.71 5.13 25.24
CA ARG A 74 7.53 3.67 25.10
C ARG A 74 6.15 3.34 24.55
N ASP A 75 5.10 3.97 25.08
CA ASP A 75 3.72 3.73 24.66
C ASP A 75 3.51 4.20 23.23
N GLU A 76 4.03 5.37 22.87
CA GLU A 76 3.96 5.86 21.49
C GLU A 76 4.73 4.96 20.53
N LYS A 77 5.92 4.48 20.90
CA LYS A 77 6.65 3.49 20.11
C LYS A 77 5.83 2.21 19.90
N ASN A 78 5.22 1.68 20.95
CA ASN A 78 4.41 0.47 20.87
C ASN A 78 3.17 0.68 19.98
N ARG A 79 2.51 1.84 20.11
CA ARG A 79 1.38 2.23 19.27
C ARG A 79 1.77 2.33 17.80
N LEU A 80 2.88 3.00 17.50
CA LEU A 80 3.40 3.15 16.14
C LEU A 80 3.79 1.79 15.55
N GLN A 81 4.40 0.92 16.34
CA GLN A 81 4.75 -0.44 15.92
C GLN A 81 3.50 -1.26 15.59
N ALA A 82 2.48 -1.24 16.45
CA ALA A 82 1.22 -1.93 16.19
C ALA A 82 0.54 -1.42 14.91
N ARG A 83 0.54 -0.10 14.69
CA ARG A 83 0.00 0.51 13.47
C ARG A 83 0.79 0.11 12.22
N LEU A 84 2.12 0.01 12.32
CA LEU A 84 2.97 -0.46 11.23
C LEU A 84 2.63 -1.90 10.84
N ASP A 85 2.43 -2.76 11.83
CA ASP A 85 2.12 -4.17 11.60
C ASP A 85 0.70 -4.36 11.02
N GLU A 86 -0.28 -3.55 11.44
CA GLU A 86 -1.60 -3.49 10.83
C GLU A 86 -1.54 -3.06 9.35
N LEU A 87 -0.75 -2.03 9.04
CA LEU A 87 -0.60 -1.55 7.66
C LEU A 87 0.06 -2.61 6.76
N ARG A 88 1.03 -3.36 7.28
CA ARG A 88 1.66 -4.48 6.55
C ARG A 88 0.70 -5.61 6.25
N GLN A 89 -0.19 -5.93 7.19
CA GLN A 89 -1.22 -6.95 6.97
C GLN A 89 -2.19 -6.51 5.87
N LYS A 90 -2.65 -5.26 5.91
CA LYS A 90 -3.49 -4.68 4.86
C LYS A 90 -2.80 -4.67 3.50
N GLU A 91 -1.52 -4.33 3.45
CA GLU A 91 -0.76 -4.38 2.19
C GLU A 91 -0.72 -5.79 1.59
N GLU A 92 -0.51 -6.81 2.42
CA GLU A 92 -0.50 -8.21 1.97
C GLU A 92 -1.90 -8.67 1.51
N GLU A 93 -2.97 -8.24 2.18
CA GLU A 93 -4.35 -8.52 1.74
C GLU A 93 -4.64 -7.88 0.38
N MET A 94 -4.33 -6.59 0.21
CA MET A 94 -4.49 -5.88 -1.06
C MET A 94 -3.66 -6.51 -2.18
N ARG A 95 -2.47 -7.02 -1.86
CA ARG A 95 -1.61 -7.73 -2.81
C ARG A 95 -2.27 -9.02 -3.30
N LYS A 96 -2.89 -9.80 -2.42
CA LYS A 96 -3.61 -11.03 -2.78
C LYS A 96 -4.84 -10.73 -3.62
N GLU A 97 -5.66 -9.76 -3.20
CA GLU A 97 -6.83 -9.32 -3.95
C GLU A 97 -6.46 -8.87 -5.37
N LYS A 98 -5.37 -8.11 -5.51
CA LYS A 98 -4.85 -7.73 -6.83
C LYS A 98 -4.50 -8.95 -7.69
N GLN A 99 -3.87 -9.97 -7.13
CA GLN A 99 -3.51 -11.19 -7.87
C GLN A 99 -4.76 -11.96 -8.31
N GLU A 100 -5.77 -12.05 -7.45
CA GLU A 100 -7.05 -12.69 -7.77
C GLU A 100 -7.77 -11.97 -8.92
N ILE A 101 -7.82 -10.62 -8.88
CA ILE A 101 -8.40 -9.81 -9.94
C ILE A 101 -7.64 -9.99 -11.26
N GLN A 102 -6.30 -10.01 -11.21
CA GLN A 102 -5.48 -10.23 -12.41
C GLN A 102 -5.75 -11.60 -13.04
N GLU A 103 -5.88 -12.64 -12.23
CA GLU A 103 -6.20 -13.98 -12.72
C GLU A 103 -7.61 -14.03 -13.30
N ALA A 104 -8.59 -13.41 -12.63
CA ALA A 104 -9.95 -13.31 -13.14
C ALA A 104 -10.01 -12.58 -14.50
N LEU A 105 -9.24 -11.49 -14.66
CA LEU A 105 -9.11 -10.78 -15.94
C LEU A 105 -8.47 -11.65 -17.03
N ARG A 106 -7.45 -12.43 -16.68
CA ARG A 106 -6.80 -13.37 -17.60
C ARG A 106 -7.79 -14.42 -18.12
N VAL A 107 -8.52 -15.07 -17.21
CA VAL A 107 -9.55 -16.06 -17.55
C VAL A 107 -10.67 -15.43 -18.40
N ASN A 108 -11.08 -14.21 -18.08
CA ASN A 108 -12.11 -13.51 -18.86
C ASN A 108 -11.61 -13.19 -20.29
N ALA A 109 -10.35 -12.79 -20.43
CA ALA A 109 -9.75 -12.55 -21.74
C ALA A 109 -9.65 -13.83 -22.58
N GLU A 110 -9.31 -14.96 -21.96
CA GLU A 110 -9.30 -16.28 -22.64
C GLU A 110 -10.70 -16.67 -23.13
N LYS A 111 -11.73 -16.52 -22.30
CA LYS A 111 -13.12 -16.78 -22.69
C LYS A 111 -13.59 -15.87 -23.82
N ALA A 112 -13.22 -14.59 -23.77
CA ALA A 112 -13.55 -13.64 -24.84
C ALA A 112 -12.88 -14.04 -26.16
N ALA A 113 -11.61 -14.46 -26.13
CA ALA A 113 -10.91 -14.93 -27.32
C ALA A 113 -11.53 -16.22 -27.89
N GLU A 114 -11.94 -17.16 -27.03
CA GLU A 114 -12.64 -18.37 -27.47
C GLU A 114 -13.99 -18.05 -28.12
N ALA A 115 -14.78 -17.16 -27.52
CA ALA A 115 -16.06 -16.74 -28.10
C ALA A 115 -15.88 -16.10 -29.48
N ILE A 116 -14.88 -15.22 -29.64
CA ILE A 116 -14.54 -14.62 -30.94
C ILE A 116 -14.15 -15.71 -31.94
N ALA A 117 -13.30 -16.66 -31.56
CA ALA A 117 -12.86 -17.73 -32.46
C ALA A 117 -14.01 -18.63 -32.93
N VAL A 118 -15.00 -18.89 -32.07
CA VAL A 118 -16.21 -19.65 -32.42
C VAL A 118 -17.07 -18.88 -33.42
N GLU A 119 -17.29 -17.59 -33.20
CA GLU A 119 -18.05 -16.74 -34.12
C GLU A 119 -17.34 -16.60 -35.47
N ASP A 120 -16.03 -16.37 -35.48
CA ASP A 120 -15.23 -16.28 -36.71
C ASP A 120 -15.30 -17.58 -37.53
N ALA A 121 -15.26 -18.74 -36.88
CA ALA A 121 -15.42 -20.03 -37.54
C ALA A 121 -16.82 -20.21 -38.13
N SER A 122 -17.87 -19.78 -37.41
CA SER A 122 -19.25 -19.79 -37.87
C SER A 122 -19.44 -18.89 -39.12
N LEU A 123 -18.92 -17.66 -39.07
CA LEU A 123 -18.96 -16.72 -40.19
C LEU A 123 -18.23 -17.26 -41.41
N THR A 124 -17.04 -17.83 -41.23
CA THR A 124 -16.26 -18.44 -42.32
C THR A 124 -17.04 -19.56 -43.03
N LEU A 125 -17.83 -20.36 -42.29
CA LEU A 125 -18.66 -21.41 -42.88
C LEU A 125 -19.85 -20.84 -43.66
N LEU A 126 -20.47 -19.77 -43.17
CA LEU A 126 -21.55 -19.06 -43.89
C LEU A 126 -21.03 -18.44 -45.18
N GLU A 127 -19.89 -17.76 -45.14
CA GLU A 127 -19.24 -17.18 -46.31
C GLU A 127 -18.93 -18.24 -47.38
N GLN A 128 -18.49 -19.44 -46.98
CA GLN A 128 -18.27 -20.55 -47.91
C GLN A 128 -19.57 -21.07 -48.53
N GLN A 129 -20.67 -21.13 -47.75
CA GLN A 129 -21.98 -21.52 -48.30
C GLN A 129 -22.50 -20.48 -49.28
N GLU A 130 -22.44 -19.19 -48.94
CA GLU A 130 -22.88 -18.09 -49.80
C GLU A 130 -21.99 -17.95 -51.05
N GLY A 131 -20.68 -18.16 -50.92
CA GLY A 131 -19.72 -18.15 -52.03
C GLY A 131 -19.84 -19.34 -52.99
N THR A 132 -20.60 -20.39 -52.65
CA THR A 132 -20.91 -21.51 -53.57
C THR A 132 -22.16 -21.29 -54.41
N VAL A 133 -22.92 -20.21 -54.16
CA VAL A 133 -23.92 -19.74 -55.12
C VAL A 133 -23.16 -19.06 -56.25
N ALA A 134 -23.06 -19.73 -57.40
CA ALA A 134 -22.57 -19.12 -58.63
C ALA A 134 -23.18 -17.72 -58.79
N PRO A 135 -22.47 -16.71 -59.32
CA PRO A 135 -23.03 -15.40 -59.54
C PRO A 135 -24.26 -15.57 -60.43
N SER A 136 -25.44 -15.65 -59.81
CA SER A 136 -26.68 -15.64 -60.55
C SER A 136 -26.79 -14.20 -61.04
N ASP A 137 -26.92 -14.03 -62.35
CA ASP A 137 -27.11 -12.76 -63.06
C ASP A 137 -28.42 -12.02 -62.65
N GLY A 138 -28.87 -12.14 -61.40
CA GLY A 138 -30.21 -11.75 -60.93
C GLY A 138 -30.26 -10.65 -59.88
N LEU A 139 -29.13 -10.14 -59.36
CA LEU A 139 -29.12 -9.03 -58.38
C LEU A 139 -28.41 -7.78 -58.89
N ALA A 140 -28.52 -7.50 -60.19
CA ALA A 140 -28.27 -6.15 -60.67
C ALA A 140 -29.38 -5.23 -60.14
N LEU A 141 -29.15 -4.61 -58.97
CA LEU A 141 -29.96 -3.47 -58.53
C LEU A 141 -29.98 -2.46 -59.68
N SER A 142 -31.18 -2.12 -60.14
CA SER A 142 -31.33 -1.21 -61.29
C SER A 142 -30.53 0.08 -61.05
N PRO A 143 -30.00 0.73 -62.10
CA PRO A 143 -29.31 2.02 -61.96
C PRO A 143 -30.15 3.06 -61.21
N PHE A 144 -31.48 2.95 -61.28
CA PHE A 144 -32.42 3.79 -60.56
C PHE A 144 -32.33 3.62 -59.03
N THR A 145 -32.04 2.42 -58.54
CA THR A 145 -31.92 2.14 -57.10
C THR A 145 -30.67 2.80 -56.50
N TRP A 146 -29.54 2.80 -57.22
CA TRP A 146 -28.32 3.48 -56.80
C TRP A 146 -28.42 5.01 -56.89
N SER A 147 -29.13 5.52 -57.90
CA SER A 147 -29.43 6.96 -58.01
C SER A 147 -30.38 7.46 -56.91
N ALA A 148 -31.29 6.62 -56.40
CA ALA A 148 -32.13 6.99 -55.27
C ALA A 148 -31.33 7.07 -53.95
N MET A 149 -30.29 6.24 -53.77
CA MET A 149 -29.42 6.28 -52.58
C MET A 149 -28.39 7.42 -52.60
N SER A 150 -27.89 7.80 -53.78
CA SER A 150 -26.96 8.94 -53.92
C SER A 150 -27.62 10.31 -53.78
N GLY A 151 -28.96 10.36 -53.72
CA GLY A 151 -29.73 11.54 -53.30
C GLY A 151 -29.89 11.70 -51.78
N LEU A 152 -29.49 10.70 -51.00
CA LEU A 152 -29.40 10.80 -49.54
C LEU A 152 -28.03 11.40 -49.21
N GLY A 153 -27.96 12.73 -49.13
CA GLY A 153 -26.74 13.42 -48.72
C GLY A 153 -26.28 13.01 -47.31
N ASP A 154 -25.09 13.46 -46.93
CA ASP A 154 -24.44 13.23 -45.62
C ASP A 154 -25.32 13.53 -44.37
N GLU A 155 -26.52 14.09 -44.55
CA GLU A 155 -27.51 14.35 -43.51
C GLU A 155 -27.99 13.10 -42.77
N ILE A 156 -28.02 11.92 -43.40
CA ILE A 156 -28.43 10.68 -42.71
C ILE A 156 -27.40 10.24 -41.67
N TRP A 157 -26.11 10.49 -41.92
CA TRP A 157 -25.03 10.17 -40.98
C TRP A 157 -24.74 11.34 -40.02
N ALA A 158 -25.15 12.56 -40.36
CA ALA A 158 -25.07 13.73 -39.49
C ALA A 158 -26.18 13.76 -38.42
N ALA A 159 -27.32 13.11 -38.67
CA ALA A 159 -28.30 12.81 -37.64
C ALA A 159 -27.76 11.69 -36.76
N GLY A 160 -26.99 12.06 -35.74
CA GLY A 160 -26.34 11.14 -34.81
C GLY A 160 -27.25 9.98 -34.40
N VAL A 161 -26.67 8.77 -34.40
CA VAL A 161 -27.33 7.55 -33.95
C VAL A 161 -27.98 7.82 -32.60
N PRO A 162 -29.30 7.61 -32.44
CA PRO A 162 -29.95 7.87 -31.16
C PRO A 162 -29.30 7.01 -30.07
N ASP A 163 -28.78 7.69 -29.04
CA ASP A 163 -28.25 7.11 -27.79
C ASP A 163 -29.38 6.40 -27.04
N TYR A 164 -29.81 5.24 -27.54
CA TYR A 164 -30.67 4.29 -26.86
C TYR A 164 -29.81 3.09 -26.48
N LEU A 165 -28.96 3.28 -25.47
CA LEU A 165 -28.51 2.28 -24.48
C LEU A 165 -27.35 2.89 -23.67
N GLY A 166 -27.70 3.68 -22.65
CA GLY A 166 -26.70 4.33 -21.81
C GLY A 166 -27.22 4.88 -20.50
N ASP A 167 -28.24 4.25 -19.88
CA ASP A 167 -28.57 4.57 -18.48
C ASP A 167 -27.83 3.60 -17.55
N SER A 168 -26.65 4.03 -17.13
CA SER A 168 -25.99 3.52 -15.92
C SER A 168 -25.35 4.72 -15.22
N ARG A 169 -26.21 5.66 -14.81
CA ARG A 169 -25.81 6.71 -13.88
C ARG A 169 -25.63 6.09 -12.49
N VAL A 170 -24.43 5.60 -12.22
CA VAL A 170 -23.95 5.34 -10.86
C VAL A 170 -23.77 6.68 -10.17
N GLU A 171 -24.63 6.99 -9.20
CA GLU A 171 -24.44 8.10 -8.27
C GLU A 171 -23.16 7.88 -7.45
N SER A 172 -22.06 8.48 -7.89
CA SER A 172 -20.83 8.62 -7.11
C SER A 172 -20.89 9.92 -6.32
N GLY A 173 -21.71 9.91 -5.27
CA GLY A 173 -21.65 10.91 -4.20
C GLY A 173 -20.46 10.62 -3.29
N GLY A 174 -19.33 11.27 -3.55
CA GLY A 174 -18.11 11.15 -2.74
C GLY A 174 -17.32 12.44 -2.76
N THR A 175 -17.81 13.46 -2.05
CA THR A 175 -17.07 14.69 -1.77
C THR A 175 -15.91 14.39 -0.83
N VAL A 176 -14.69 14.35 -1.36
CA VAL A 176 -13.46 14.31 -0.57
C VAL A 176 -13.04 15.76 -0.27
N PRO A 177 -12.88 16.18 1.01
CA PRO A 177 -12.42 17.52 1.31
C PRO A 177 -10.94 17.67 0.97
N ALA A 178 -10.65 18.71 0.18
CA ALA A 178 -9.31 19.14 -0.16
C ALA A 178 -8.57 19.64 1.09
N SER A 179 -7.37 19.09 1.29
CA SER A 179 -6.36 19.63 2.17
C SER A 179 -5.75 20.89 1.53
N GLY A 180 -5.66 21.97 2.30
CA GLY A 180 -4.78 23.13 2.06
C GLY A 180 -4.36 23.63 3.44
N ASP A 181 -3.12 23.37 3.85
CA ASP A 181 -1.89 24.13 3.57
C ASP A 181 -1.73 25.36 4.48
N ASN A 182 -0.71 25.26 5.33
CA ASN A 182 0.28 26.26 5.70
C ASN A 182 -0.15 27.73 5.82
N SER A 183 -0.14 28.22 7.07
CA SER A 183 0.67 29.37 7.50
C SER A 183 0.91 29.31 9.01
#